data_AF-A0A7I7W794-F1
#
_entry.id   AF-A0A7I7W794-F1
#
_cell.length_a   1.000
_cell.length_b   1.000
_cell.length_c   1.000
_cell.angle_alpha   90.00
_cell.angle_beta   90.00
_cell.angle_gamma   90.00
#
_symmetry.space_group_name_H-M   'P 1'
#
loop_
_entity.id
_entity.type
_entity.pdbx_description
1 polymer ?
#
loop_
_entity_poly.entity_id
_entity_poly.type
_entity_poly.pdbx_seq_one_letter_code
_entity_poly.pdbx_strand_id
1 'polypeptide(L)'
;MATKTISIDLEAYERLREARRSPNESFSQVIKRAHWRNEVPTAAALLGALAELPTIGDDVLERLDQAQRMDTPPEDQWRSG
;
A
#
# COMPACT_ATOMS: atom_id res chain seq x y z
N MET A 1 -32.04 3.45 14.61
CA MET A 1 -31.40 3.40 13.28
C MET A 1 -32.21 2.48 12.40
N ALA A 2 -32.40 2.83 11.12
CA ALA A 2 -32.96 1.88 10.17
C ALA A 2 -31.91 0.81 9.87
N THR A 3 -32.24 -0.45 10.12
CA THR A 3 -31.38 -1.59 9.78
C THR A 3 -31.84 -2.18 8.46
N LYS A 4 -30.88 -2.53 7.60
CA LYS A 4 -31.12 -3.29 6.37
C LYS A 4 -30.27 -4.54 6.42
N THR A 5 -30.88 -5.67 6.07
CA THR A 5 -30.19 -6.95 5.93
C THR A 5 -29.76 -7.12 4.49
N ILE A 6 -28.50 -7.48 4.28
CA ILE A 6 -27.93 -7.78 2.96
C ILE A 6 -27.36 -9.20 3.00
N SER A 7 -27.45 -9.90 1.88
CA SER A 7 -26.68 -11.13 1.65
C SER A 7 -25.38 -10.74 0.95
N ILE A 8 -24.26 -11.28 1.41
CA ILE A 8 -22.94 -11.12 0.80
C ILE A 8 -22.33 -12.49 0.59
N ASP A 9 -21.48 -12.64 -0.42
CA ASP A 9 -20.70 -13.86 -0.58
C ASP A 9 -19.67 -14.02 0.55
N LEU A 10 -19.11 -15.23 0.65
CA LEU A 10 -18.17 -15.59 1.70
C LEU A 10 -16.87 -14.77 1.61
N GLU A 11 -16.42 -14.47 0.39
CA GLU A 11 -15.18 -13.70 0.18
C GLU A 11 -15.34 -12.27 0.70
N ALA A 12 -16.45 -11.60 0.38
CA ALA A 12 -16.79 -10.29 0.86
C ALA A 12 -16.94 -10.26 2.39
N TYR A 13 -17.54 -11.31 2.97
CA TYR A 13 -17.63 -11.45 4.43
C TYR A 13 -16.25 -11.52 5.08
N GLU A 14 -15.35 -12.37 4.59
CA GLU A 14 -14.00 -12.50 5.16
C GLU A 14 -13.17 -11.22 4.97
N ARG A 15 -13.28 -10.55 3.82
CA ARG A 15 -12.64 -9.22 3.62
C ARG A 15 -13.12 -8.19 4.64
N LEU A 16 -14.42 -8.14 4.94
CA LEU A 16 -14.96 -7.25 5.96
C LEU A 16 -14.47 -7.64 7.37
N ARG A 17 -14.31 -8.94 7.64
CA ARG A 17 -13.81 -9.47 8.91
C ARG A 17 -12.34 -9.09 9.14
N GLU A 18 -11.49 -9.27 8.13
CA GLU A 18 -10.07 -8.93 8.18
C GLU A 18 -9.84 -7.41 8.30
N ALA A 19 -10.68 -6.61 7.65
CA ALA A 19 -10.59 -5.15 7.68
C ALA A 19 -10.98 -4.52 9.04
N ARG A 20 -11.43 -5.32 10.02
CA ARG A 20 -11.76 -4.83 11.38
C ARG A 20 -10.49 -4.44 12.13
N ARG A 21 -10.50 -3.25 12.72
CA ARG A 21 -9.39 -2.74 13.54
C ARG A 21 -9.45 -3.22 15.00
N SER A 22 -10.62 -3.66 15.45
CA SER A 22 -10.80 -4.21 16.79
C SER A 22 -11.89 -5.29 16.82
N PRO A 23 -11.87 -6.19 17.82
CA PRO A 23 -12.89 -7.23 17.99
C PRO A 23 -14.31 -6.71 18.23
N ASN A 24 -14.48 -5.43 18.55
CA ASN A 24 -15.79 -4.80 18.82
C ASN A 24 -16.26 -3.88 17.68
N GLU A 25 -15.46 -3.72 16.63
CA GLU A 25 -15.84 -2.89 15.49
C GLU A 25 -16.97 -3.53 14.69
N SER A 26 -18.03 -2.77 14.40
CA SER A 26 -19.15 -3.25 13.60
C SER A 26 -18.82 -3.27 12.11
N PHE A 27 -19.40 -4.20 11.35
CA PHE A 27 -19.26 -4.20 9.88
C PHE A 27 -19.77 -2.90 9.25
N SER A 28 -20.80 -2.27 9.82
CA SER A 28 -21.26 -0.94 9.39
C SER A 28 -20.18 0.14 9.49
N GLN A 29 -19.31 0.09 10.50
CA GLN A 29 -18.17 1.02 10.62
C GLN A 29 -17.07 0.69 9.60
N VAL A 30 -16.80 -0.59 9.37
CA VAL A 30 -15.85 -1.04 8.34
C VAL A 30 -16.28 -0.55 6.96
N ILE A 31 -17.55 -0.79 6.58
CA ILE A 31 -18.11 -0.39 5.28
C ILE A 31 -18.04 1.13 5.09
N LYS A 32 -18.33 1.92 6.12
CA LYS A 32 -18.25 3.39 6.07
C LYS A 32 -16.83 3.93 5.95
N ARG A 33 -15.85 3.22 6.53
CA ARG A 33 -14.43 3.57 6.40
C ARG A 33 -13.86 3.16 5.05
N ALA A 34 -14.35 2.05 4.48
CA ALA A 34 -13.80 1.48 3.27
C ALA A 34 -13.74 2.55 2.17
N HIS A 35 -12.54 2.75 1.63
CA HIS A 35 -12.32 3.65 0.50
C HIS A 35 -12.64 2.89 -0.78
N TRP A 36 -13.89 2.97 -1.21
CA TRP A 36 -14.34 2.41 -2.48
C TRP A 36 -13.75 3.26 -3.61
N ARG A 37 -12.59 2.83 -4.14
CA ARG A 37 -12.05 3.43 -5.37
C ARG A 37 -13.04 3.09 -6.49
N ASN A 38 -13.89 4.04 -6.83
CA ASN A 38 -14.82 3.93 -7.96
C ASN A 38 -14.12 4.04 -9.32
N GLU A 39 -12.81 4.27 -9.32
CA GLU A 39 -12.00 4.43 -10.51
C GLU A 39 -11.13 3.20 -10.70
N VAL A 40 -11.26 2.57 -11.87
CA VAL A 40 -10.34 1.51 -12.30
C VAL A 40 -8.94 2.14 -12.35
N PRO A 41 -7.93 1.57 -11.66
CA PRO A 41 -6.58 2.11 -11.73
C PRO A 41 -6.10 2.03 -13.18
N THR A 42 -5.95 3.18 -13.83
CA THR A 42 -5.46 3.27 -15.20
C THR A 42 -4.01 3.74 -15.21
N ALA A 43 -3.27 3.36 -16.26
CA ALA A 43 -1.91 3.87 -16.47
C ALA A 43 -1.89 5.41 -16.56
N ALA A 44 -2.95 6.02 -17.11
CA ALA A 44 -3.10 7.47 -17.17
C ALA A 44 -3.24 8.11 -15.77
N ALA A 45 -4.05 7.50 -14.89
CA ALA A 45 -4.19 7.97 -13.51
C ALA A 45 -2.87 7.83 -12.72
N LEU A 46 -2.12 6.74 -12.96
CA LEU A 46 -0.78 6.56 -12.39
C LEU A 46 0.18 7.65 -12.89
N LEU A 47 0.20 7.93 -14.20
CA LEU A 47 1.09 8.94 -14.77
C LEU A 47 0.79 10.35 -14.20
N GLY A 48 -0.50 10.69 -14.06
CA GLY A 48 -0.91 11.94 -13.41
C GLY A 48 -0.42 12.01 -11.95
N ALA A 49 -0.57 10.92 -11.18
CA ALA A 49 -0.09 10.88 -9.80
C ALA A 49 1.44 11.02 -9.71
N LEU A 50 2.19 10.43 -10.64
CA LEU A 50 3.65 10.54 -10.69
C LEU A 50 4.13 11.96 -11.00
N ALA A 51 3.38 12.71 -11.83
CA ALA A 51 3.72 14.09 -12.16
C ALA A 51 3.62 15.04 -10.95
N GLU A 52 2.76 14.74 -9.99
CA GLU A 52 2.55 15.53 -8.77
C GLU A 52 3.49 15.14 -7.63
N LEU A 53 4.29 14.07 -7.79
CA LEU A 53 5.23 13.67 -6.74
C LEU A 53 6.40 14.66 -6.66
N PRO A 54 6.83 15.04 -5.45
CA PRO A 54 8.00 15.89 -5.30
C PRO A 54 9.23 15.17 -5.83
N THR A 55 10.02 15.88 -6.63
CA THR A 55 11.35 15.42 -7.05
C THR A 55 12.30 15.47 -5.87
N ILE A 56 13.20 14.49 -5.79
CA ILE A 56 14.23 14.45 -4.76
C ILE A 56 15.29 15.52 -5.06
N GLY A 57 15.83 16.17 -4.03
CA GLY A 57 16.89 17.18 -4.16
C GLY A 57 18.23 16.60 -4.64
N ASP A 58 19.04 17.47 -5.24
CA ASP A 58 20.34 17.13 -5.83
C ASP A 58 21.32 16.52 -4.81
N ASP A 59 21.25 16.96 -3.55
CA ASP A 59 22.07 16.44 -2.44
C ASP A 59 21.81 14.95 -2.17
N VAL A 60 20.55 14.53 -2.26
CA VAL A 60 20.17 13.13 -2.09
C VAL A 60 20.57 12.32 -3.31
N LEU A 61 20.44 12.87 -4.51
CA LEU A 61 20.90 12.21 -5.73
C LEU A 61 22.41 11.98 -5.69
N GLU A 62 23.19 12.97 -5.28
CA GLU A 62 24.65 12.86 -5.15
C GLU A 62 25.04 11.80 -4.11
N ARG A 63 24.32 11.74 -2.99
CA ARG A 63 24.53 10.70 -1.97
C ARG A 63 24.21 9.30 -2.49
N LEU A 64 23.14 9.13 -3.28
CA LEU A 64 22.79 7.84 -3.88
C LEU A 64 23.82 7.39 -4.91
N ASP A 65 24.26 8.32 -5.76
CA ASP A 65 25.34 8.10 -6.73
C ASP A 65 26.64 7.68 -6.04
N GLN A 66 27.01 8.37 -4.95
CA GLN A 66 28.19 8.00 -4.18
C GLN A 66 28.05 6.61 -3.56
N ALA A 67 26.89 6.29 -2.97
CA ALA A 67 26.64 4.98 -2.40
C ALA A 67 26.76 3.87 -3.46
N GLN A 68 26.27 4.10 -4.68
CA GLN A 68 26.36 3.13 -5.77
C GLN A 68 27.80 2.98 -6.29
N ARG A 69 28.60 4.04 -6.35
CA ARG A 69 30.03 3.95 -6.72
C ARG A 69 30.86 3.19 -5.68
N MET A 70 30.49 3.34 -4.42
CA MET A 70 31.16 2.69 -3.29
C MET A 70 30.56 1.31 -2.96
N ASP A 71 29.59 0.84 -3.74
CA ASP A 71 28.93 -0.43 -3.50
C ASP A 71 29.90 -1.58 -3.78
N THR A 72 30.26 -2.28 -2.70
CA THR A 72 31.08 -3.48 -2.77
C THR A 72 30.22 -4.70 -2.47
N PRO A 73 30.46 -5.83 -3.14
CA PRO A 73 29.77 -7.07 -2.82
C PRO A 73 29.81 -7.34 -1.31
N PRO A 74 28.69 -7.76 -0.70
CA PRO A 74 28.69 -8.15 0.69
C PRO A 74 29.65 -9.32 0.89
N GLU A 75 30.18 -9.47 2.11
CA GLU A 75 31.08 -10.56 2.44
C GLU A 75 30.46 -11.92 2.09
N ASP A 76 31.23 -12.76 1.41
CA ASP A 76 30.81 -14.11 1.02
C ASP A 76 30.77 -15.01 2.27
N GLN A 77 29.58 -15.16 2.84
CA GLN A 77 29.33 -16.00 4.02
C GLN A 77 29.56 -17.49 3.75
N TRP A 78 29.78 -17.92 2.50
CA TRP A 78 29.90 -19.32 2.10
C TRP A 78 31.35 -19.75 1.85
N ARG A 79 32.31 -18.81 1.84
CA ARG A 79 33.76 -19.07 1.76
C ARG A 79 34.50 -18.95 3.10
N SER A 80 33.76 -18.73 4.18
CA SER A 80 34.27 -18.67 5.55
C SER A 80 34.30 -20.08 6.16
N GLY A 81 35.10 -20.99 5.58
CA GLY A 81 35.24 -22.38 6.00
C GLY A 81 36.65 -22.91 5.79
#